data_AF-L8TTX1-F1
#
_entry.id   AF-L8TTX1-F1
#
_cell.length_a   1.000
_cell.length_b   1.000
_cell.length_c   1.000
_cell.angle_alpha   90.00
_cell.angle_beta   90.00
_cell.angle_gamma   90.00
#
_symmetry.space_group_name_H-M   'P 1'
#
loop_
_entity.id
_entity.type
_entity.pdbx_description
1 polymer ?
#
loop_
_entity_poly.entity_id
_entity_poly.type
_entity_poly.pdbx_seq_one_letter_code
_entity_poly.pdbx_strand_id
1 'polypeptide(L)'
;MPGAKAVLDGLRAEGIATGVISNQSGIARGLITEADVAGVNARVEELLGPFDVWEVCPHSEQDAAPAGSRSPEWSTAPAESWASPNPRQHSLATSGRMSEPRRLPEQQACWFPPR
;
A
#
# COMPACT_ATOMS: atom_id res chain seq x y z
N MET A 1 8.15 -7.49 12.63
CA MET A 1 6.93 -8.28 12.93
C MET A 1 7.29 -9.75 13.04
N PRO A 2 7.11 -10.38 14.20
CA PRO A 2 7.28 -11.84 14.32
C PRO A 2 6.34 -12.59 13.36
N GLY A 3 6.81 -13.69 12.77
CA GLY A 3 6.00 -14.57 11.91
C GLY A 3 5.82 -14.12 10.45
N ALA A 4 6.07 -12.84 10.12
CA ALA A 4 5.90 -12.32 8.75
C ALA A 4 6.67 -13.13 7.70
N LYS A 5 7.94 -13.43 7.97
CA LYS A 5 8.77 -14.24 7.06
C LYS A 5 8.17 -15.62 6.80
N ALA A 6 7.73 -16.33 7.86
CA ALA A 6 7.19 -17.67 7.73
C ALA A 6 5.89 -17.69 6.89
N VAL A 7 5.02 -16.69 7.07
CA VAL A 7 3.80 -16.56 6.25
C VAL A 7 4.14 -16.29 4.80
N LEU A 8 5.07 -15.36 4.53
CA LEU A 8 5.49 -15.03 3.16
C LEU A 8 6.17 -16.22 2.48
N ASP A 9 7.02 -16.95 3.21
CA ASP A 9 7.67 -18.17 2.70
C ASP A 9 6.62 -19.23 2.32
N GLY A 10 5.58 -19.41 3.14
CA GLY A 10 4.47 -20.31 2.83
C GLY A 10 3.68 -19.90 1.59
N LEU A 11 3.34 -18.61 1.46
CA LEU A 11 2.63 -18.09 0.28
C LEU A 11 3.44 -18.30 -1.01
N ARG A 12 4.75 -18.03 -0.97
CA ARG A 12 5.64 -18.25 -2.12
C ARG A 12 5.78 -19.73 -2.48
N ALA A 13 5.80 -20.63 -1.50
CA ALA A 13 5.86 -22.07 -1.75
C ALA A 13 4.61 -22.58 -2.50
N GLU A 14 3.46 -21.95 -2.28
CA GLU A 14 2.20 -22.22 -2.98
C GLU A 14 2.07 -21.47 -4.32
N GLY A 15 3.10 -20.71 -4.74
CA GLY A 15 3.08 -19.93 -5.98
C GLY A 15 2.16 -18.71 -5.92
N ILE A 16 1.82 -18.23 -4.72
CA ILE A 16 0.97 -17.05 -4.53
C ILE A 16 1.84 -15.79 -4.60
N ALA A 17 1.53 -14.90 -5.54
CA ALA A 17 2.20 -13.60 -5.66
C ALA A 17 1.94 -12.73 -4.42
N THR A 18 2.99 -12.08 -3.93
CA THR A 18 2.97 -11.20 -2.76
C THR A 18 3.42 -9.80 -3.15
N GLY A 19 2.81 -8.78 -2.56
CA GLY A 19 3.14 -7.39 -2.86
C GLY A 19 3.01 -6.49 -1.64
N VAL A 20 3.68 -5.35 -1.69
CA VAL A 20 3.60 -4.31 -0.68
C VAL A 20 2.99 -3.06 -1.29
N ILE A 21 1.95 -2.55 -0.63
CA ILE A 21 1.36 -1.24 -0.92
C ILE A 21 1.60 -0.36 0.30
N SER A 22 2.27 0.78 0.11
CA SER A 22 2.72 1.62 1.22
C SER A 22 2.47 3.10 0.95
N ASN A 23 1.91 3.81 1.93
CA ASN A 23 1.78 5.27 1.89
C ASN A 23 3.00 5.93 2.54
N GLN A 24 3.78 6.67 1.76
CA GLN A 24 5.02 7.35 2.11
C GLN A 24 4.90 8.87 1.93
N SER A 25 3.85 9.47 2.51
CA SER A 25 3.63 10.93 2.53
C SER A 25 4.79 11.78 3.08
N GLY A 26 5.78 11.16 3.73
CA GLY A 26 7.02 11.82 4.12
C GLY A 26 7.83 12.34 2.93
N ILE A 27 7.67 11.76 1.73
CA ILE A 27 8.29 12.23 0.49
C ILE A 27 7.75 13.60 0.11
N ALA A 28 6.43 13.75 -0.06
CA ALA A 28 5.81 15.04 -0.38
C ALA A 28 6.07 16.10 0.70
N ARG A 29 6.25 15.69 1.97
CA ARG A 29 6.59 16.60 3.08
C ARG A 29 8.08 16.96 3.15
N GLY A 30 8.93 16.40 2.28
CA GLY A 30 10.38 16.60 2.29
C GLY A 30 11.10 16.03 3.51
N LEU A 31 10.47 15.08 4.22
CA LEU A 31 11.02 14.46 5.44
C LEU A 31 11.94 13.28 5.13
N ILE A 32 11.69 12.60 4.01
CA ILE A 32 12.46 11.47 3.49
C ILE A 32 12.53 11.59 1.96
N THR A 33 13.56 11.01 1.37
CA THR A 33 13.70 10.94 -0.09
C THR A 33 13.14 9.63 -0.64
N GLU A 34 12.86 9.58 -1.94
CA GLU A 34 12.53 8.32 -2.62
C GLU A 34 13.66 7.28 -2.48
N ALA A 35 14.92 7.73 -2.44
CA ALA A 35 16.07 6.87 -2.23
C ALA A 35 16.07 6.25 -0.83
N ASP A 36 15.67 7.00 0.20
CA ASP A 36 15.52 6.47 1.56
C ASP A 36 14.46 5.37 1.60
N VAL A 37 13.32 5.58 0.92
CA VAL A 37 12.26 4.57 0.81
C VAL A 37 12.76 3.34 0.05
N ALA A 38 13.47 3.52 -1.06
CA ALA A 38 14.05 2.42 -1.81
C ALA A 38 15.05 1.61 -0.96
N GLY A 39 15.88 2.28 -0.15
CA GLY A 39 16.80 1.64 0.78
C GLY A 39 16.08 0.82 1.86
N VAL A 40 14.98 1.34 2.40
CA VAL A 40 14.12 0.58 3.33
C VAL A 40 13.50 -0.64 2.65
N ASN A 41 12.97 -0.48 1.43
CA ASN A 41 12.36 -1.60 0.69
C ASN A 41 13.38 -2.71 0.42
N ALA A 42 14.60 -2.36 -0.01
CA ALA A 42 15.68 -3.31 -0.19
C ALA A 42 16.01 -4.07 1.10
N ARG A 43 16.11 -3.35 2.23
CA ARG A 43 16.33 -3.99 3.54
C ARG A 43 15.18 -4.90 3.96
N VAL A 44 13.95 -4.55 3.61
CA VAL A 44 12.78 -5.41 3.86
C VAL A 44 12.89 -6.71 3.05
N GLU A 45 13.28 -6.64 1.78
CA GLU A 45 13.49 -7.83 0.95
C GLU A 45 14.65 -8.71 1.43
N GLU A 46 15.75 -8.11 1.90
CA GLU A 46 16.84 -8.87 2.53
C GLU A 46 16.36 -9.69 3.74
N LEU A 47 15.44 -9.13 4.53
CA LEU A 47 14.97 -9.75 5.76
C LEU A 47 13.83 -10.74 5.54
N LEU A 48 12.94 -10.46 4.60
CA LEU A 48 11.70 -11.21 4.40
C LEU A 48 11.70 -12.07 3.13
N GLY A 49 12.58 -11.79 2.18
CA GLY A 49 12.55 -12.33 0.82
C GLY A 49 11.86 -11.36 -0.16
N PRO A 50 11.91 -11.67 -1.47
CA PRO A 50 11.41 -10.78 -2.52
C PRO A 50 9.88 -10.64 -2.50
N PHE A 51 9.42 -9.52 -3.06
CA PHE A 51 8.02 -9.28 -3.41
C PHE A 51 7.86 -9.11 -4.92
N ASP A 52 6.71 -9.52 -5.44
CA ASP A 52 6.39 -9.42 -6.87
C ASP A 52 6.03 -7.98 -7.27
N VAL A 53 5.50 -7.20 -6.32
CA VAL A 53 5.01 -5.84 -6.55
C VAL A 53 5.33 -4.94 -5.36
N TRP A 54 5.82 -3.74 -5.67
CA TRP A 54 5.91 -2.61 -4.75
C TRP A 54 5.11 -1.45 -5.34
N GLU A 55 4.12 -0.98 -4.60
CA GLU A 55 3.38 0.24 -4.94
C GLU A 55 3.51 1.24 -3.79
N VAL A 56 4.20 2.34 -4.05
CA VAL A 56 4.53 3.38 -3.07
C VAL A 56 3.80 4.66 -3.45
N CYS A 57 3.00 5.18 -2.53
CA CYS A 57 2.31 6.45 -2.69
C CYS A 57 3.15 7.56 -2.04
N PRO A 58 3.75 8.52 -2.78
CA PRO A 58 4.58 9.57 -2.19
C PRO A 58 3.77 10.77 -1.66
N HIS A 59 2.49 10.83 -2.02
CA HIS A 59 1.60 11.97 -1.80
C HIS A 59 1.24 12.19 -0.34
N SER A 60 1.04 13.45 0.00
CA SER A 60 0.49 13.93 1.26
C SER A 60 -0.99 14.22 1.15
N GLU A 61 -1.61 14.52 2.30
CA GLU A 61 -3.03 14.91 2.35
C GLU A 61 -3.36 16.19 1.58
N GLN A 62 -2.33 17.01 1.32
CA GLN A 62 -2.44 18.29 0.61
C GLN A 62 -2.41 18.10 -0.91
N ASP A 63 -1.97 16.93 -1.38
CA ASP A 63 -1.95 16.55 -2.79
C ASP A 63 -3.30 15.95 -3.24
N ALA A 64 -4.28 15.89 -2.32
CA ALA A 64 -5.60 15.39 -2.61
C ALA A 64 -6.30 16.23 -3.68
N ALA A 65 -6.82 15.57 -4.70
CA ALA A 65 -7.73 16.21 -5.63
C ALA A 65 -9.01 16.63 -4.88
N PRO A 66 -9.63 17.78 -5.22
CA PRO A 66 -10.88 18.21 -4.60
C PRO A 66 -11.94 17.12 -4.66
N ALA A 67 -12.76 17.00 -3.61
CA ALA A 67 -13.84 16.02 -3.54
C ALA A 67 -14.72 16.07 -4.81
N GLY A 68 -14.77 14.96 -5.56
CA GLY A 68 -15.46 14.86 -6.85
C GLY A 68 -14.56 14.93 -8.10
N SER A 69 -13.26 15.14 -7.93
CA SER A 69 -12.30 15.02 -9.03
C SER A 69 -12.10 13.56 -9.44
N ARG A 70 -12.14 13.28 -10.75
CA ARG A 70 -11.80 11.98 -11.37
C ARG A 70 -10.38 12.03 -11.96
N SER A 71 -9.42 12.59 -11.23
CA SER A 71 -8.03 12.58 -11.68
C SER A 71 -7.52 11.13 -11.71
N PRO A 72 -6.88 10.66 -12.80
CA PRO A 72 -6.40 9.28 -12.90
C PRO A 72 -5.30 8.94 -11.87
N GLU A 73 -4.64 9.96 -11.31
CA GLU A 73 -3.62 9.86 -10.27
C GLU A 73 -4.20 9.65 -8.85
N TRP A 74 -5.50 9.87 -8.67
CA TRP A 74 -6.16 9.90 -7.38
C TRP A 74 -7.46 9.09 -7.39
N SER A 75 -7.64 8.17 -6.45
CA SER A 75 -8.93 7.48 -6.29
C SER A 75 -9.50 7.74 -4.91
N THR A 76 -10.58 8.52 -4.85
CA THR A 76 -11.45 8.60 -3.66
C THR A 76 -12.35 7.38 -3.65
N ALA A 77 -11.79 6.19 -3.46
CA ALA A 77 -12.58 4.98 -3.44
C ALA A 77 -12.89 4.59 -1.99
N PRO A 78 -14.16 4.26 -1.66
CA PRO A 78 -14.53 3.86 -0.31
C PRO A 78 -13.67 2.68 0.16
N ALA A 79 -13.42 2.51 1.46
CA ALA A 79 -12.54 1.45 1.98
C ALA A 79 -12.86 0.04 1.43
N GLU A 80 -14.10 -0.21 1.01
CA GLU A 80 -14.59 -1.44 0.36
C GLU A 80 -13.99 -1.69 -1.04
N SER A 81 -13.53 -0.65 -1.74
CA SER A 81 -12.89 -0.75 -3.07
C SER A 81 -11.44 -1.23 -3.03
N TRP A 82 -10.81 -1.24 -1.85
CA TRP A 82 -9.50 -1.85 -1.60
C TRP A 82 -9.63 -3.36 -1.41
N ALA A 83 -10.85 -3.85 -1.18
CA ALA A 83 -11.13 -5.26 -1.38
C ALA A 83 -11.01 -5.52 -2.87
N SER A 84 -10.03 -6.34 -3.24
CA SER A 84 -9.86 -6.70 -4.63
C SER A 84 -11.15 -7.37 -5.14
N PRO A 85 -11.68 -6.95 -6.30
CA PRO A 85 -12.76 -7.69 -6.94
C PRO A 85 -12.31 -9.09 -7.38
N ASN A 86 -11.00 -9.36 -7.37
CA ASN A 86 -10.46 -10.69 -7.54
C ASN A 86 -10.56 -11.48 -6.22
N PRO A 87 -11.40 -12.53 -6.15
CA PRO A 87 -11.59 -13.31 -4.93
C PRO A 87 -10.32 -14.07 -4.48
N ARG A 88 -9.24 -14.04 -5.26
CA ARG A 88 -7.93 -14.61 -4.93
C ARG A 88 -6.92 -13.59 -4.39
N GLN A 89 -7.24 -12.30 -4.38
CA GLN A 89 -6.37 -11.26 -3.84
C GLN A 89 -6.82 -10.87 -2.44
N HIS A 90 -5.89 -10.97 -1.48
CA HIS A 90 -6.11 -10.64 -0.08
C HIS A 90 -5.17 -9.51 0.34
N SER A 91 -5.70 -8.51 1.05
CA SER A 91 -4.94 -7.36 1.54
C SER A 91 -4.91 -7.38 3.07
N LEU A 92 -3.73 -7.29 3.67
CA LEU A 92 -3.53 -7.16 5.12
C LEU A 92 -2.95 -5.79 5.43
N ALA A 93 -3.56 -5.07 6.38
CA ALA A 93 -3.13 -3.74 6.78
C ALA A 93 -2.91 -3.67 8.30
N THR A 94 -1.84 -2.99 8.71
CA THR A 94 -1.41 -2.90 10.12
C THR A 94 -1.71 -1.55 10.78
N SER A 95 -2.22 -0.57 10.03
CA SER A 95 -2.59 0.72 10.61
C SER A 95 -3.96 0.62 11.31
N GLY A 96 -4.05 1.11 12.55
CA GLY A 96 -5.31 1.23 13.30
C GLY A 96 -6.37 2.14 12.64
N ARG A 97 -6.07 2.69 11.46
CA ARG A 97 -7.00 3.42 10.59
C ARG A 97 -7.84 2.50 9.69
N MET A 98 -7.56 1.20 9.61
CA MET A 98 -8.38 0.22 8.86
C MET A 98 -9.22 -0.71 9.74
N SER A 99 -9.03 -0.70 11.07
CA SER A 99 -9.58 -1.71 11.97
C SER A 99 -11.01 -1.45 12.46
N GLU A 100 -11.59 -0.29 12.15
CA GLU A 100 -12.92 0.11 12.65
C GLU A 100 -13.75 0.63 11.48
N PRO A 101 -15.03 0.20 11.29
CA PRO A 101 -15.92 0.72 10.26
C PRO A 101 -16.43 2.10 10.69
N ARG A 102 -15.51 3.02 10.96
CA ARG A 102 -15.81 4.44 11.10
C ARG A 102 -15.78 4.99 9.68
N ARG A 103 -16.86 5.67 9.27
CA ARG A 103 -16.84 6.54 8.09
C ARG A 103 -15.77 7.61 8.32
N LEU A 104 -14.53 7.29 7.94
CA LEU A 104 -13.51 8.29 7.72
C LEU A 104 -13.88 8.91 6.37
N PRO A 105 -14.22 10.20 6.30
CA PRO A 105 -14.30 10.85 5.02
C PRO A 105 -12.90 10.74 4.42
N GLU A 106 -12.80 10.07 3.28
CA GLU A 106 -11.64 10.13 2.40
C GLU A 106 -10.38 9.48 2.99
N GLN A 107 -10.34 8.14 2.97
CA GLN A 107 -9.05 7.44 2.96
C GLN A 107 -8.41 7.72 1.61
N GLN A 108 -7.60 8.77 1.63
CA GLN A 108 -6.81 9.25 0.52
C GLN A 108 -5.75 8.23 0.17
N ALA A 109 -5.82 7.69 -1.03
CA ALA A 109 -4.87 6.70 -1.44
C ALA A 109 -4.64 6.74 -2.95
N CYS A 110 -3.37 6.56 -3.31
CA CYS A 110 -2.94 6.54 -4.69
C CYS A 110 -3.67 5.44 -5.45
N TRP A 111 -4.17 5.79 -6.63
CA TRP A 111 -4.64 4.79 -7.57
C TRP A 111 -3.44 4.15 -8.27
N PHE A 112 -3.28 2.85 -8.09
CA PHE A 112 -2.33 2.06 -8.86
C PHE A 112 -3.11 1.29 -9.91
N PRO A 113 -3.01 1.65 -11.20
CA PRO A 113 -3.68 0.88 -12.24
C PRO A 113 -3.12 -0.56 -12.27
N PRO A 114 -3.96 -1.57 -12.60
CA PRO A 114 -3.46 -2.93 -12.78
C PRO A 114 -2.38 -2.95 -13.87
N ARG A 115 -1.27 -3.64 -13.62
CA ARG A 115 -0.20 -3.88 -14.60
C ARG A 115 -0.56 -5.01 -15.55
#